data_AF-A0A377XGR7-F1
#
_entry.id   AF-A0A377XGR7-F1
#
_cell.length_a   1.000
_cell.length_b   1.000
_cell.length_c   1.000
_cell.angle_alpha   90.00
_cell.angle_beta   90.00
_cell.angle_gamma   90.00
#
_symmetry.space_group_name_H-M   'P 1'
#
loop_
_entity.id
_entity.type
_entity.pdbx_description
1 polymer ?
#
loop_
_entity_poly.entity_id
_entity_poly.type
_entity_poly.pdbx_seq_one_letter_code
_entity_poly.pdbx_strand_id
1 'polypeptide(L)'
;MTQIQKQRVVRFDGNKQIVEVPDPAPAVIGAPTTTDYGGVKLGASIAAAAAATATADTASSASDVAGLLVDHNDLVTKYNALLNDAAALRTTLNAVLTQLKAKTIPV
;
A
#
# COMPACT_ATOMS: atom_id res chain seq x y z
N MET A 1 32.84 2.01 -9.09
CA MET A 1 34.05 2.13 -8.26
C MET A 1 33.91 1.14 -7.11
N THR A 2 34.86 0.21 -6.95
CA THR A 2 34.90 -0.70 -5.79
C THR A 2 35.33 0.07 -4.56
N GLN A 3 34.49 0.09 -3.53
CA GLN A 3 34.85 0.67 -2.23
C GLN A 3 35.89 -0.26 -1.58
N ILE A 4 36.99 0.30 -1.07
CA ILE A 4 38.03 -0.45 -0.37
C ILE A 4 37.83 -0.22 1.13
N GLN A 5 37.63 -1.30 1.89
CA GLN A 5 37.59 -1.24 3.35
C GLN A 5 38.94 -1.61 3.96
N LYS A 6 39.31 -0.90 5.03
CA LYS A 6 40.50 -1.20 5.83
C LYS A 6 40.12 -2.12 6.98
N GLN A 7 40.47 -3.41 6.86
CA GLN A 7 40.25 -4.38 7.92
C GLN A 7 41.50 -4.53 8.79
N ARG A 8 41.30 -4.63 10.10
CA ARG A 8 42.39 -4.94 11.04
C ARG A 8 42.43 -6.44 11.23
N VAL A 9 43.50 -7.08 10.77
CA VAL A 9 43.70 -8.52 10.91
C VAL A 9 44.77 -8.75 11.96
N VAL A 10 44.50 -9.66 12.89
CA VAL A 10 45.50 -10.14 13.85
C VAL A 10 46.15 -11.36 13.22
N ARG A 11 47.46 -11.26 12.95
CA ARG A 11 48.25 -12.38 12.45
C ARG A 11 48.48 -13.38 13.57
N PHE A 12 48.76 -14.63 13.22
CA PHE A 12 49.00 -15.70 14.19
C PHE A 12 50.22 -15.45 15.11
N ASP A 13 51.11 -14.53 14.73
CA ASP A 13 52.24 -14.05 15.54
C ASP A 13 51.85 -12.92 16.53
N GLY A 14 50.56 -12.54 16.60
CA GLY A 14 50.05 -11.49 17.47
C GLY A 14 50.19 -10.07 16.92
N ASN A 15 50.84 -9.88 15.77
CA ASN A 15 51.01 -8.57 15.16
C ASN A 15 49.72 -8.11 14.45
N LYS A 16 49.38 -6.83 14.63
CA LYS A 16 48.20 -6.20 14.01
C LYS A 16 48.60 -5.60 12.66
N GLN A 17 47.94 -6.02 11.59
CA GLN A 17 48.10 -5.44 10.26
C GLN A 17 46.79 -4.81 9.80
N ILE A 18 46.88 -3.67 9.11
CA ILE A 18 45.76 -3.12 8.34
C ILE A 18 45.86 -3.64 6.92
N VAL A 19 44.84 -4.35 6.46
CA VAL A 19 44.74 -4.91 5.11
C VAL A 19 43.58 -4.24 4.38
N GLU A 20 43.81 -3.88 3.12
CA GLU A 20 42.79 -3.33 2.25
C GLU A 20 42.06 -4.48 1.55
N VAL A 21 40.77 -4.63 1.83
CA VAL A 21 39.92 -5.69 1.27
C VAL A 21 38.86 -5.03 0.40
N PRO A 22 38.61 -5.55 -0.83
CA PRO A 22 37.50 -5.09 -1.65
C PRO A 22 36.18 -5.31 -0.90
N ASP A 23 35.37 -4.26 -0.78
CA ASP A 23 34.04 -4.37 -0.19
C ASP A 23 33.17 -5.18 -1.15
N PRO A 24 32.56 -6.32 -0.74
CA PRO A 24 31.61 -7.02 -1.57
C PRO A 24 30.51 -6.05 -2.00
N ALA A 25 30.18 -6.04 -3.29
CA ALA A 25 29.16 -5.14 -3.83
C ALA A 25 27.86 -5.28 -3.00
N PRO A 26 27.14 -4.17 -2.73
CA PRO A 26 25.88 -4.23 -2.01
C PRO A 26 24.97 -5.28 -2.64
N ALA A 27 24.35 -6.13 -1.83
CA ALA A 27 23.39 -7.09 -2.32
C ALA A 27 22.25 -6.34 -3.03
N VAL A 28 22.22 -6.40 -4.36
CA VAL A 28 21.17 -5.80 -5.16
C VAL A 28 19.97 -6.73 -5.08
N ILE A 29 19.04 -6.45 -4.15
CA ILE A 29 17.76 -7.14 -4.12
C ILE A 29 16.95 -6.66 -5.32
N GLY A 30 16.75 -7.54 -6.30
CA GLY A 30 15.96 -7.27 -7.49
C GLY A 30 14.49 -6.99 -7.17
N ALA A 31 13.77 -6.37 -8.10
CA ALA A 31 12.33 -6.24 -8.00
C ALA A 31 11.66 -7.63 -8.08
N PRO A 32 10.58 -7.88 -7.32
CA PRO A 32 9.88 -9.16 -7.37
C PRO A 32 9.20 -9.36 -8.73
N THR A 33 9.23 -10.59 -9.24
CA THR A 33 8.48 -11.00 -10.45
C THR A 33 7.42 -12.03 -10.07
N THR A 34 6.64 -12.52 -11.05
CA THR A 34 5.69 -13.61 -10.81
C THR A 34 6.37 -14.95 -10.52
N THR A 35 7.65 -15.08 -10.86
CA THR A 35 8.44 -16.31 -10.77
C THR A 35 9.58 -16.24 -9.77
N ASP A 36 10.03 -15.03 -9.40
CA ASP A 36 11.24 -14.82 -8.63
C ASP A 36 11.00 -13.90 -7.42
N TYR A 37 11.60 -14.26 -6.30
CA TYR A 37 11.56 -13.48 -5.07
C TYR A 37 12.37 -12.18 -5.21
N GLY A 38 11.85 -11.09 -4.67
CA GLY A 38 12.49 -9.77 -4.72
C GLY A 38 11.94 -8.80 -3.69
N GLY A 39 12.59 -7.65 -3.57
CA GLY A 39 12.32 -6.62 -2.57
C GLY A 39 11.13 -5.75 -2.96
N VAL A 40 10.16 -5.63 -2.06
CA VAL A 40 8.97 -4.79 -2.21
C VAL A 40 9.18 -3.46 -1.50
N LYS A 41 8.78 -2.36 -2.14
CA LYS A 41 8.78 -1.04 -1.47
C LYS A 41 7.67 -1.00 -0.41
N LEU A 42 7.94 -0.34 0.71
CA LEU A 42 6.92 -0.06 1.72
C LEU A 42 5.76 0.69 1.05
N GLY A 43 4.55 0.13 1.15
CA GLY A 43 3.36 0.77 0.61
C GLY A 43 3.07 2.09 1.31
N ALA A 44 2.44 3.03 0.60
CA ALA A 44 2.00 4.29 1.18
C ALA A 44 1.04 4.06 2.37
N SER A 45 1.00 5.01 3.31
CA SER A 45 -0.02 5.04 4.35
C SER A 45 -1.41 4.89 3.73
N ILE A 46 -2.16 3.87 4.15
CA ILE A 46 -3.54 3.67 3.70
C ILE A 46 -4.39 4.61 4.55
N ALA A 47 -4.96 5.63 3.93
CA ALA A 47 -5.94 6.49 4.60
C ALA A 47 -7.10 5.62 5.11
N ALA A 48 -7.55 5.88 6.34
CA ALA A 48 -8.74 5.22 6.87
C ALA A 48 -9.89 5.44 5.88
N ALA A 49 -10.57 4.36 5.48
CA ALA A 49 -11.79 4.51 4.69
C ALA A 49 -12.76 5.36 5.51
N ALA A 50 -13.33 6.41 4.90
CA ALA A 50 -14.47 7.07 5.49
C ALA A 50 -15.53 6.00 5.76
N ALA A 51 -16.16 6.04 6.94
CA ALA A 51 -17.24 5.10 7.24
C ALA A 51 -18.34 5.30 6.19
N ALA A 52 -18.58 4.28 5.36
CA ALA A 52 -19.71 4.27 4.43
C ALA A 52 -20.99 4.06 5.24
N THR A 53 -21.53 5.13 5.82
CA THR A 53 -22.81 5.09 6.53
C THR A 53 -23.93 5.39 5.55
N ALA A 54 -24.42 4.36 4.88
CA ALA A 54 -25.69 4.45 4.16
C ALA A 54 -26.82 4.40 5.19
N THR A 55 -27.48 5.54 5.44
CA THR A 55 -28.76 5.55 6.16
C THR A 55 -29.85 5.05 5.23
N ALA A 56 -30.79 4.27 5.76
CA ALA A 56 -31.98 3.86 5.02
C ALA A 56 -32.71 5.12 4.51
N ASP A 57 -33.17 5.06 3.26
CA ASP A 57 -33.94 6.15 2.70
C ASP A 57 -35.35 6.17 3.29
N THR A 58 -35.92 7.38 3.45
CA THR A 58 -37.28 7.54 3.93
C THR A 58 -38.24 7.35 2.78
N ALA A 59 -39.27 6.52 2.96
CA ALA A 59 -40.29 6.35 1.94
C ALA A 59 -40.97 7.68 1.59
N SER A 60 -41.16 7.93 0.29
CA SER A 60 -41.86 9.13 -0.19
C SER A 60 -43.28 9.20 0.36
N SER A 61 -43.67 10.39 0.80
CA SER A 61 -45.04 10.74 1.19
C SER A 61 -45.66 11.78 0.26
N ALA A 62 -45.03 12.06 -0.89
CA ALA A 62 -45.49 13.04 -1.86
C ALA A 62 -46.86 12.66 -2.42
N SER A 63 -47.81 13.61 -2.40
CA SER A 63 -49.15 13.46 -2.97
C SER A 63 -49.27 14.03 -4.38
N ASP A 64 -48.22 14.65 -4.90
CA ASP A 64 -48.17 15.25 -6.23
C ASP A 64 -46.86 14.92 -6.97
N VAL A 65 -46.86 15.19 -8.28
CA VAL A 65 -45.74 14.87 -9.17
C VAL A 65 -44.51 15.72 -8.85
N ALA A 66 -44.69 16.96 -8.38
CA ALA A 66 -43.58 17.84 -8.06
C ALA A 66 -42.81 17.33 -6.84
N GLY A 67 -43.50 16.89 -5.80
CA GLY A 67 -42.92 16.24 -4.63
C GLY A 67 -42.24 14.92 -4.98
N LEU A 68 -42.85 14.09 -5.83
CA LEU A 68 -42.21 12.84 -6.28
C LEU A 68 -40.92 13.09 -7.06
N LEU A 69 -40.87 14.15 -7.87
CA LEU A 69 -39.65 14.54 -8.59
C LEU A 69 -38.55 15.01 -7.63
N VAL A 70 -38.89 15.74 -6.57
CA VAL A 70 -37.94 16.13 -5.52
C VAL A 70 -37.36 14.90 -4.84
N ASP A 71 -38.21 13.99 -4.39
CA ASP A 71 -37.81 12.75 -3.70
C ASP A 71 -36.93 11.87 -4.61
N HIS A 72 -37.29 11.77 -5.91
CA HIS A 72 -36.49 11.03 -6.88
C HIS A 72 -35.08 11.62 -7.07
N ASN A 73 -34.97 12.95 -7.19
CA ASN A 73 -33.68 13.60 -7.37
C ASN A 73 -32.78 13.46 -6.13
N ASP A 74 -33.37 13.46 -4.94
CA ASP A 74 -32.66 13.17 -3.69
C ASP A 74 -32.15 11.72 -3.65
N LEU A 75 -32.97 10.75 -4.03
CA LEU A 75 -32.56 9.34 -4.12
C LEU A 75 -31.43 9.13 -5.13
N VAL A 76 -31.49 9.78 -6.29
CA VAL A 76 -30.41 9.74 -7.30
C VAL A 76 -29.11 10.32 -6.73
N THR A 77 -29.20 11.40 -5.96
CA THR A 77 -28.03 12.02 -5.31
C THR A 77 -27.40 11.07 -4.28
N LYS A 78 -28.22 10.44 -3.43
CA LYS A 78 -27.79 9.43 -2.45
C LYS A 78 -27.14 8.22 -3.12
N TYR A 79 -27.72 7.75 -4.23
CA TYR A 79 -27.16 6.64 -5.02
C TYR A 79 -25.78 6.99 -5.59
N ASN A 80 -25.61 8.17 -6.18
CA ASN A 80 -24.32 8.61 -6.72
C ASN A 80 -23.25 8.76 -5.63
N ALA A 81 -23.63 9.22 -4.43
CA ALA A 81 -22.74 9.26 -3.28
C ALA A 81 -22.28 7.84 -2.87
N LEU A 82 -23.22 6.89 -2.76
CA LEU A 82 -22.91 5.50 -2.44
C LEU A 82 -21.98 4.84 -3.48
N LEU A 83 -22.17 5.15 -4.76
CA LEU A 83 -21.32 4.67 -5.83
C LEU A 83 -19.87 5.17 -5.69
N ASN A 84 -19.68 6.43 -5.31
CA ASN A 84 -18.36 7.01 -5.06
C ASN A 84 -17.69 6.36 -3.84
N ASP A 85 -18.43 6.17 -2.76
CA ASP A 85 -17.94 5.49 -1.55
C ASP A 85 -17.51 4.06 -1.84
N ALA A 86 -18.28 3.31 -2.64
CA ALA A 86 -17.93 1.96 -3.06
C ALA A 86 -16.64 1.93 -3.93
N ALA A 87 -16.45 2.91 -4.80
CA ALA A 87 -15.23 3.03 -5.61
C ALA A 87 -14.00 3.33 -4.73
N ALA A 88 -14.15 4.18 -3.72
CA ALA A 88 -13.11 4.45 -2.73
C ALA A 88 -12.77 3.18 -1.93
N LEU A 89 -13.77 2.45 -1.43
CA LEU A 89 -13.57 1.20 -0.70
C LEU A 89 -12.81 0.16 -1.53
N ARG A 90 -13.19 -0.02 -2.81
CA ARG A 90 -12.48 -0.93 -3.74
C ARG A 90 -11.01 -0.55 -3.89
N THR A 91 -10.71 0.74 -4.00
CA THR A 91 -9.35 1.25 -4.12
C THR A 91 -8.53 0.94 -2.87
N THR A 92 -9.11 1.19 -1.69
CA THR A 92 -8.49 0.89 -0.39
C THR A 92 -8.23 -0.60 -0.21
N LEU A 93 -9.20 -1.46 -0.55
CA LEU A 93 -9.03 -2.92 -0.48
C LEU A 93 -7.89 -3.42 -1.38
N ASN A 94 -7.79 -2.90 -2.61
CA ASN A 94 -6.68 -3.25 -3.51
C ASN A 94 -5.32 -2.80 -2.95
N ALA A 95 -5.25 -1.64 -2.30
CA ALA A 95 -4.04 -1.16 -1.65
C ALA A 95 -3.65 -2.07 -0.46
N VAL A 96 -4.60 -2.44 0.39
CA VAL A 96 -4.38 -3.38 1.51
C VAL A 96 -3.88 -4.74 1.00
N LEU A 97 -4.52 -5.30 -0.02
CA LEU A 97 -4.12 -6.59 -0.59
C LEU A 97 -2.69 -6.54 -1.14
N THR A 98 -2.32 -5.44 -1.80
CA THR A 98 -0.96 -5.22 -2.31
C THR A 98 0.07 -5.20 -1.18
N GLN A 99 -0.24 -4.49 -0.07
CA GLN A 99 0.65 -4.44 1.10
C GLN A 99 0.79 -5.78 1.82
N LEU A 100 -0.31 -6.54 1.95
CA LEU A 100 -0.27 -7.86 2.57
C LEU A 100 0.63 -8.82 1.79
N LYS A 101 0.50 -8.85 0.45
CA LYS A 101 1.37 -9.65 -0.42
C LYS A 101 2.85 -9.26 -0.30
N ALA A 102 3.13 -7.98 -0.07
CA ALA A 102 4.48 -7.49 0.16
C ALA A 102 5.04 -7.95 1.52
N LYS A 103 4.24 -7.91 2.59
CA LYS A 103 4.67 -8.28 3.95
C LYS A 103 4.92 -9.78 4.14
N THR A 104 4.30 -10.64 3.33
CA THR A 104 4.46 -12.11 3.43
C THR A 104 5.76 -12.66 2.84
N ILE A 105 6.65 -11.83 2.28
CA ILE A 105 8.00 -12.27 1.91
C ILE A 105 8.85 -12.28 3.19
N PRO A 106 9.19 -13.45 3.77
CA PRO A 106 10.01 -13.50 4.97
C PRO A 106 11.41 -13.01 4.65
N VAL A 107 11.96 -12.15 5.51
CA VAL A 107 13.39 -11.80 5.54
C VAL A 107 14.22 -12.97 6.05
#